data_AF-A0A538ET91-F1
#
_entry.id   AF-A0A538ET91-F1
#
_cell.length_a   1.000
_cell.length_b   1.000
_cell.length_c   1.000
_cell.angle_alpha   90.00
_cell.angle_beta   90.00
_cell.angle_gamma   90.00
#
_symmetry.space_group_name_H-M   'P 1'
#
loop_
_entity.id
_entity.type
_entity.pdbx_description
1 polymer ?
#
loop_
_entity_poly.entity_id
_entity_poly.type
_entity_poly.pdbx_seq_one_letter_code
_entity_poly.pdbx_strand_id
1 'polypeptide(L)' 'MVVRAGPFRDIASLGDFERAVGGIAGVQEAYVRSFAGDRALLELRLAGELDLVGELRRALAWELRVVDSGPGELEIGLGS' A
#
# COMPACT_ATOMS: atom_id res chain seq x y z
N MET A 1 -3.44 -3.56 -9.80
CA MET A 1 -3.18 -2.15 -9.43
C MET A 1 -1.80 -2.06 -8.82
N VAL A 2 -1.03 -1.04 -9.18
CA VAL A 2 0.32 -0.81 -8.66
C VAL A 2 0.25 0.25 -7.57
N VAL A 3 0.89 0.00 -6.42
CA VAL A 3 0.98 0.94 -5.31
C VAL A 3 2.45 1.22 -5.00
N ARG A 4 2.85 2.48 -5.06
CA ARG A 4 4.15 2.93 -4.55
C ARG A 4 3.95 3.50 -3.16
N ALA A 5 4.52 2.85 -2.15
CA ALA A 5 4.34 3.22 -0.75
C ALA A 5 5.67 3.57 -0.07
N GLY A 6 5.63 4.49 0.87
CA GLY A 6 6.75 4.85 1.74
C GLY A 6 6.69 6.32 2.17
N PRO A 7 7.67 6.83 2.91
CA PRO A 7 8.87 6.13 3.35
C PRO A 7 8.56 5.06 4.41
N PHE A 8 9.23 3.92 4.30
CA PHE A 8 9.31 2.87 5.31
C PHE A 8 10.57 3.10 6.15
N ARG A 9 10.43 3.02 7.47
CA ARG A 9 11.57 3.21 8.38
C ARG A 9 12.56 2.05 8.30
N ASP A 10 12.04 0.84 8.14
CA ASP A 10 12.80 -0.41 8.07
C ASP A 10 11.97 -1.52 7.41
N ILE A 11 12.60 -2.69 7.22
CA ILE A 11 11.95 -3.88 6.65
C ILE A 11 10.78 -4.37 7.51
N ALA A 12 10.81 -4.14 8.83
CA ALA A 12 9.71 -4.56 9.71
C ALA A 12 8.45 -3.73 9.41
N SER A 13 8.59 -2.42 9.23
CA SER A 13 7.48 -1.53 8.84
C SER A 13 6.90 -1.88 7.46
N LEU A 14 7.72 -2.38 6.53
CA LEU A 14 7.25 -2.92 5.26
C LEU A 14 6.42 -4.19 5.48
N GLY A 15 6.88 -5.13 6.30
CA GLY A 15 6.13 -6.35 6.60
C GLY A 15 4.82 -6.10 7.36
N ASP A 16 4.79 -5.09 8.23
CA ASP A 16 3.55 -4.62 8.88
C ASP A 16 2.55 -4.06 7.86
N PHE A 17 3.05 -3.27 6.90
CA PHE A 17 2.25 -2.75 5.80
C PHE A 17 1.70 -3.86 4.91
N GLU A 18 2.52 -4.82 4.49
CA GLU A 18 2.08 -5.97 3.68
C GLU A 18 0.97 -6.76 4.39
N ARG A 19 1.13 -7.02 5.69
CA ARG A 19 0.12 -7.72 6.50
C ARG A 19 -1.18 -6.92 6.60
N ALA A 20 -1.11 -5.61 6.79
CA ALA A 20 -2.28 -4.75 6.83
C ALA A 20 -3.03 -4.74 5.48
N VAL A 21 -2.29 -4.60 4.36
CA VAL A 21 -2.88 -4.63 3.01
C VAL A 21 -3.48 -6.00 2.69
N GLY A 22 -2.80 -7.09 3.03
CA GLY A 22 -3.32 -8.45 2.84
C GLY A 22 -4.55 -8.77 3.68
N GLY A 23 -4.83 -7.99 4.73
CA GLY A 23 -6.04 -8.09 5.55
C GLY A 23 -7.25 -7.31 5.01
N ILE A 24 -7.08 -6.47 3.98
CA ILE A 24 -8.17 -5.66 3.43
C ILE A 24 -9.14 -6.56 2.65
N ALA A 25 -10.41 -6.53 3.05
CA ALA A 25 -11.47 -7.18 2.30
C ALA A 25 -11.55 -6.60 0.88
N GLY A 26 -11.32 -7.45 -0.13
CA GLY A 26 -11.28 -7.05 -1.55
C GLY A 26 -9.88 -7.04 -2.15
N VAL A 27 -8.81 -7.12 -1.36
CA VAL A 27 -7.47 -7.46 -1.85
C VAL A 27 -7.37 -9.00 -1.92
N GLN A 28 -7.20 -9.54 -3.12
CA GLN A 28 -7.01 -10.98 -3.33
C GLN A 28 -5.56 -11.38 -3.13
N GLU A 29 -4.64 -10.55 -3.63
CA GLU A 29 -3.21 -10.80 -3.57
C GLU A 29 -2.47 -9.47 -3.42
N ALA A 30 -1.39 -9.47 -2.65
CA ALA A 30 -0.48 -8.35 -2.49
C ALA A 30 0.96 -8.85 -2.57
N TYR A 31 1.74 -8.30 -3.50
CA TYR A 31 3.13 -8.69 -3.71
C TYR A 31 4.03 -7.46 -3.76
N VAL A 32 5.10 -7.44 -2.97
CA VAL A 32 6.17 -6.46 -3.15
C VAL A 32 7.02 -6.88 -4.34
N ARG A 33 7.00 -6.07 -5.40
CA ARG A 33 7.85 -6.25 -6.59
C ARG A 33 9.27 -5.74 -6.35
N SER A 34 9.42 -4.64 -5.63
CA SER A 34 10.73 -4.09 -5.28
C SER A 34 10.67 -3.23 -4.03
N PHE A 35 11.80 -3.15 -3.34
CA PHE A 35 12.02 -2.23 -2.23
C PHE A 35 13.37 -1.53 -2.47
N ALA A 36 13.35 -0.22 -2.63
CA ALA A 36 14.53 0.58 -2.94
C ALA A 36 14.52 1.89 -2.17
N GLY A 37 15.63 2.19 -1.49
CA GLY A 37 15.69 3.28 -0.54
C GLY A 37 14.74 3.01 0.63
N ASP A 38 13.75 3.87 0.80
CA ASP A 38 12.68 3.77 1.79
C ASP A 38 11.32 3.50 1.16
N ARG A 39 11.24 3.13 -0.13
CA ARG A 39 9.95 2.92 -0.81
C ARG A 39 9.79 1.52 -1.37
N ALA A 40 8.57 1.01 -1.29
CA ALA A 40 8.17 -0.24 -1.90
C ALA A 40 7.26 -0.02 -3.11
N LEU A 41 7.43 -0.87 -4.12
CA LEU A 41 6.49 -1.03 -5.21
C LEU A 41 5.70 -2.32 -4.98
N LEU A 42 4.40 -2.19 -4.79
CA LEU A 42 3.49 -3.30 -4.59
C LEU A 42 2.60 -3.47 -5.80
N GLU A 43 2.30 -4.73 -6.12
CA GLU A 43 1.24 -5.08 -7.03
C GLU A 43 0.11 -5.75 -6.25
N LEU A 44 -1.08 -5.18 -6.40
CA LEU A 44 -2.31 -5.65 -5.78
C LEU A 44 -3.24 -6.22 -6.84
N ARG A 45 -3.75 -7.42 -6.57
CA ARG A 45 -4.89 -7.99 -7.27
C ARG A 45 -6.14 -7.68 -6.47
N LEU A 46 -7.07 -6.95 -7.07
CA LEU A 46 -8.33 -6.57 -6.42
C LEU A 46 -9.47 -7.48 -6.92
N ALA A 47 -10.40 -7.81 -6.04
CA ALA A 47 -11.56 -8.64 -6.38
C ALA A 47 -12.59 -7.94 -7.27
N GLY A 48 -12.51 -6.61 -7.37
CA GLY A 48 -13.39 -5.76 -8.15
C GLY A 48 -13.06 -4.30 -7.90
N GLU A 49 -14.02 -3.42 -8.16
CA GLU A 49 -13.92 -2.01 -7.78
C GLU A 49 -13.84 -1.88 -6.25
N LEU A 50 -12.82 -1.19 -5.77
CA LEU A 50 -12.52 -1.02 -4.36
C LEU A 50 -12.05 0.41 -4.13
N ASP A 51 -12.63 1.09 -3.14
CA ASP A 51 -12.06 2.33 -2.60
C ASP A 51 -10.79 2.00 -1.81
N LEU A 52 -9.69 1.72 -2.53
CA LEU A 52 -8.45 1.26 -1.90
C LEU A 52 -7.91 2.32 -0.93
N VAL A 53 -8.00 3.61 -1.26
CA VAL A 53 -7.49 4.66 -0.37
C VAL A 53 -8.28 4.68 0.94
N GLY A 54 -9.60 4.56 0.88
CA GLY A 54 -10.45 4.43 2.07
C GLY A 54 -10.11 3.21 2.91
N GLU A 55 -9.89 2.05 2.28
CA GLU A 55 -9.52 0.83 3.00
C GLU A 55 -8.12 0.90 3.61
N LEU A 56 -7.13 1.41 2.87
CA LEU A 56 -5.77 1.59 3.40
C LEU A 56 -5.76 2.51 4.62
N ARG A 57 -6.54 3.60 4.59
CA ARG A 57 -6.68 4.48 5.76
C ARG A 57 -7.30 3.81 6.98
N ARG A 58 -8.15 2.80 6.78
CA ARG A 58 -8.75 2.01 7.87
C ARG A 58 -7.80 0.93 8.38
N ALA A 59 -7.04 0.30 7.50
CA ALA A 59 -6.18 -0.83 7.81
C ALA A 59 -4.82 -0.43 8.39
N LEU A 60 -4.29 0.74 8.00
CA LEU A 60 -2.97 1.19 8.42
C LEU A 60 -3.02 1.94 9.74
N ALA A 61 -2.01 1.72 10.59
CA ALA A 61 -1.81 2.48 11.82
C ALA A 61 -1.10 3.82 11.59
N TRP A 62 -0.62 4.09 10.38
CA TRP A 62 0.13 5.28 9.99
C TRP A 62 -0.76 6.32 9.33
N GLU A 63 -0.34 7.58 9.38
CA GLU A 63 -0.94 8.62 8.55
C GLU A 63 -0.66 8.28 7.07
N LEU A 64 -1.73 8.17 6.28
CA LEU A 64 -1.65 7.97 4.84
C LEU A 64 -1.99 9.26 4.10
N ARG A 65 -1.04 9.71 3.28
CA ARG A 65 -1.25 10.77 2.29
C ARG A 65 -1.22 10.18 0.89
N VAL A 66 -2.18 10.52 0.03
CA VAL A 66 -2.07 10.25 -1.41
C VAL A 66 -1.16 11.31 -2.02
N VAL A 67 -0.09 10.87 -2.69
CA VAL A 67 0.86 11.74 -3.39
C VAL A 67 0.42 11.92 -4.84
N ASP A 68 0.04 10.81 -5.49
CA ASP A 68 -0.45 10.79 -6.86
C ASP A 68 -1.44 9.63 -7.05
N SER A 69 -2.36 9.77 -8.00
CA SER A 69 -3.35 8.72 -8.33
C SER A 69 -3.66 8.73 -9.82
N GLY A 70 -3.48 7.58 -10.46
CA GLY A 70 -3.74 7.38 -11.88
C GLY A 70 -4.49 6.08 -12.16
N PRO A 71 -4.85 5.81 -13.42
CA PRO A 71 -5.51 4.58 -13.81
C PRO A 71 -4.66 3.34 -13.45
N GLY A 72 -5.08 2.61 -12.42
CA GLY A 72 -4.39 1.40 -11.97
C GLY A 72 -3.08 1.64 -11.21
N GLU A 73 -2.77 2.90 -10.86
CA GLU A 73 -1.56 3.29 -10.14
C GLU A 73 -1.90 4.23 -8.97
N LEU A 74 -1.23 4.05 -7.85
CA LEU A 74 -1.39 4.87 -6.65
C LEU A 74 -0.04 5.11 -6.00
N GLU A 75 0.30 6.36 -5.69
CA GLU A 75 1.45 6.70 -4.86
C GLU A 75 0.98 7.22 -3.50
N ILE A 76 1.48 6.63 -2.43
CA ILE A 76 1.16 7.00 -1.05
C ILE A 76 2.40 7.34 -0.25
N GLY A 77 2.27 8.42 0.51
CA GLY A 77 3.16 8.85 1.58
C GLY A 77 2.71 8.24 2.91
N LEU A 78 3.63 7.63 3.64
CA LEU A 78 3.41 7.12 4.99
C LEU A 78 4.08 8.05 6.02
N GLY A 79 3.31 8.49 7.01
CA GLY A 79 3.77 9.30 8.14
C GLY A 79 3.59 8.57 9.47
N SER A 80 4.53 8.78 10.40
CA SER A 80 4.44 8.31 11.79
C SER A 80 3.78 9.33 12.70
#